data_AF-A0A7Y7RXX6-F1
#
_entry.id   AF-A0A7Y7RXX6-F1
#
_cell.length_a   1.000
_cell.length_b   1.000
_cell.length_c   1.000
_cell.angle_alpha   90.00
_cell.angle_beta   90.00
_cell.angle_gamma   90.00
#
_symmetry.space_group_name_H-M   'P 1'
#
loop_
_entity.id
_entity.type
_entity.pdbx_description
1 polymer ?
#
loop_
_entity_poly.entity_id
_entity_poly.type
_entity_poly.pdbx_seq_one_letter_code
_entity_poly.pdbx_strand_id
1 'polypeptide(L)'
;MELTLEAVALFALKLVHETDGASPLLRDDLVMDGYEREVFGLLVRQGDLATIQHKLNECIAQALNALGGADTVLGRELLKLFTDVQQASSLDELSTPLITLKDYLKDIQ
;
A
#
# COMPACT_ATOMS: atom_id res chain seq x y z
N MET A 1 11.06 -7.08 -3.71
CA MET A 1 10.22 -5.89 -3.99
C MET A 1 8.75 -6.24 -3.92
N GLU A 2 8.35 -7.36 -4.54
CA GLU A 2 7.00 -7.91 -4.59
C GLU A 2 6.39 -8.11 -3.19
N LEU A 3 7.17 -8.67 -2.25
CA LEU A 3 6.74 -8.83 -0.85
C LEU A 3 6.49 -7.48 -0.16
N THR A 4 7.26 -6.45 -0.50
CA THR A 4 7.07 -5.10 0.03
C THR A 4 5.78 -4.48 -0.53
N LEU A 5 5.51 -4.68 -1.83
CA LEU A 5 4.28 -4.22 -2.48
C LEU A 5 3.03 -4.89 -1.87
N GLU A 6 3.05 -6.22 -1.72
CA GLU A 6 1.99 -6.97 -1.04
C GLU A 6 1.78 -6.44 0.40
N ALA A 7 2.87 -6.23 1.14
CA ALA A 7 2.79 -5.74 2.52
C ALA A 7 2.20 -4.32 2.61
N VAL A 8 2.54 -3.41 1.70
CA VAL A 8 1.93 -2.07 1.63
C VAL A 8 0.44 -2.17 1.40
N ALA A 9 0.01 -2.97 0.41
CA ALA A 9 -1.40 -3.18 0.13
C ALA A 9 -2.12 -3.78 1.34
N LEU A 10 -1.54 -4.82 1.94
CA LEU A 10 -2.11 -5.49 3.11
C LEU A 10 -2.28 -4.52 4.29
N PHE A 11 -1.25 -3.77 4.68
CA PHE A 11 -1.34 -2.84 5.82
C PHE A 11 -2.32 -1.70 5.55
N ALA A 12 -2.34 -1.15 4.33
CA ALA A 12 -3.30 -0.13 3.94
C ALA A 12 -4.75 -0.63 4.03
N LEU A 13 -5.02 -1.85 3.54
CA LEU A 13 -6.36 -2.43 3.57
C LEU A 13 -6.76 -2.89 4.98
N LYS A 14 -5.81 -3.27 5.83
CA LYS A 14 -6.07 -3.57 7.25
C LYS A 14 -6.63 -2.38 8.01
N LEU A 15 -6.14 -1.16 7.73
CA LEU A 15 -6.71 0.07 8.32
C LEU A 15 -8.20 0.26 7.98
N VAL A 16 -8.67 -0.34 6.89
CA VAL A 16 -10.05 -0.25 6.41
C VAL A 16 -10.91 -1.38 6.99
N HIS A 17 -10.36 -2.59 7.05
CA HIS A 17 -11.13 -3.83 7.28
C HIS A 17 -10.90 -4.47 8.65
N GLU A 18 -9.75 -4.28 9.29
CA GLU A 18 -9.43 -4.84 10.60
C GLU A 18 -9.67 -3.79 11.70
N THR A 19 -10.95 -3.48 11.96
CA THR A 19 -11.36 -2.74 13.16
C THR A 19 -11.49 -3.68 14.37
N ASP A 20 -11.39 -3.16 15.59
CA ASP A 20 -11.53 -3.94 16.85
C ASP A 20 -12.69 -4.95 16.78
N GLY A 21 -12.35 -6.25 16.88
CA GLY A 21 -13.31 -7.36 16.85
C GLY A 21 -13.43 -8.11 15.51
N ALA A 22 -12.72 -7.71 14.45
CA ALA A 22 -12.67 -8.43 13.17
C ALA A 22 -11.67 -9.62 13.18
N SER A 23 -12.04 -10.75 12.57
CA SER A 23 -11.17 -11.92 12.29
C SER A 23 -11.71 -12.69 11.08
N PRO A 24 -10.87 -13.33 10.21
CA PRO A 24 -9.43 -13.56 10.30
C PRO A 24 -8.61 -12.83 9.21
N LEU A 25 -7.28 -12.98 9.29
CA LEU A 25 -6.22 -12.50 8.38
C LEU A 25 -6.73 -11.97 7.03
N LEU A 26 -6.76 -10.64 6.87
CA LEU A 26 -7.15 -9.97 5.61
C LEU A 26 -6.40 -10.51 4.38
N ARG A 27 -5.21 -11.07 4.58
CA ARG A 27 -4.39 -11.69 3.55
C ARG A 27 -5.12 -12.74 2.72
N ASP A 28 -6.00 -13.52 3.33
CA ASP A 28 -6.70 -14.64 2.68
C ASP A 28 -8.09 -14.21 2.14
N ASP A 29 -8.43 -12.93 2.25
CA ASP A 29 -9.75 -12.40 1.88
C ASP A 29 -9.79 -11.92 0.41
N LEU A 30 -10.97 -11.93 -0.21
CA LEU A 30 -11.13 -11.53 -1.63
C LEU A 30 -10.72 -10.09 -1.90
N VAL A 31 -10.69 -9.25 -0.86
CA VAL A 31 -10.20 -7.87 -0.95
C VAL A 31 -8.72 -7.80 -1.37
N MET A 32 -7.93 -8.83 -1.05
CA MET A 32 -6.53 -8.94 -1.47
C MET A 32 -6.36 -9.49 -2.89
N ASP A 33 -7.43 -9.96 -3.54
CA ASP A 33 -7.38 -10.40 -4.93
C ASP A 33 -6.90 -9.24 -5.82
N GLY A 34 -5.81 -9.46 -6.55
CA GLY A 34 -5.14 -8.42 -7.33
C GLY A 34 -4.07 -7.61 -6.59
N TYR A 35 -3.79 -7.88 -5.32
CA TYR A 35 -2.71 -7.26 -4.53
C TYR A 35 -1.74 -8.30 -3.92
N GLU A 36 -1.91 -9.56 -4.28
CA GLU A 36 -1.03 -10.65 -3.85
C GLU A 36 0.38 -10.49 -4.41
N ARG A 37 1.34 -11.11 -3.74
CA ARG A 37 2.76 -11.13 -4.15
C ARG A 37 2.92 -11.56 -5.60
N GLU A 38 2.17 -12.56 -6.03
CA GLU A 38 2.25 -13.15 -7.38
C GLU A 38 1.81 -12.14 -8.45
N VAL A 39 0.77 -11.36 -8.17
CA VAL A 39 0.27 -10.28 -9.04
C VAL A 39 1.33 -9.20 -9.17
N PHE A 40 1.85 -8.69 -8.06
CA PHE A 40 2.94 -7.72 -8.08
C PHE A 40 4.21 -8.27 -8.73
N GLY A 41 4.52 -9.56 -8.53
CA GLY A 41 5.67 -10.22 -9.14
C GLY A 41 5.58 -10.30 -10.66
N LEU A 42 4.38 -10.38 -11.25
CA LEU A 42 4.23 -10.26 -12.69
C LEU A 42 4.53 -8.84 -13.17
N LEU A 43 3.96 -7.82 -12.51
CA LEU A 43 4.15 -6.42 -12.87
C LEU A 43 5.63 -5.98 -12.75
N VAL A 44 6.31 -6.41 -11.68
CA VAL A 44 7.74 -6.16 -11.48
C VAL A 44 8.58 -6.74 -12.61
N ARG A 45 8.30 -7.98 -13.03
CA ARG A 45 9.02 -8.62 -14.15
C ARG A 45 8.75 -7.95 -15.50
N GLN A 46 7.56 -7.38 -15.66
CA GLN A 46 7.18 -6.63 -16.86
C GLN A 46 7.73 -5.20 -16.87
N GLY A 47 8.26 -4.71 -15.75
CA GLY A 47 8.65 -3.31 -15.62
C GLY A 47 7.45 -2.35 -15.55
N ASP A 48 6.25 -2.86 -15.27
CA ASP A 48 5.02 -2.07 -15.30
C ASP A 48 4.83 -1.25 -14.01
N LEU A 49 5.64 -0.20 -13.91
CA LEU A 49 5.61 0.76 -12.81
C LEU A 49 4.26 1.47 -12.70
N ALA A 50 3.65 1.83 -13.83
CA ALA A 50 2.41 2.57 -13.86
C ALA A 50 1.26 1.78 -13.22
N THR A 51 1.12 0.49 -13.56
CA THR A 51 0.09 -0.36 -12.95
C THR A 51 0.39 -0.61 -11.47
N ILE A 52 1.66 -0.73 -11.07
CA ILE A 52 2.05 -0.83 -9.65
C ILE A 52 1.61 0.42 -8.88
N GLN A 53 1.99 1.61 -9.35
CA GLN A 53 1.64 2.88 -8.73
C GLN A 53 0.12 3.09 -8.67
N HIS A 54 -0.62 2.66 -9.70
CA HIS A 54 -2.07 2.71 -9.73
C HIS A 54 -2.70 1.83 -8.64
N LYS A 55 -2.29 0.56 -8.54
CA LYS A 55 -2.76 -0.37 -7.50
C LYS A 55 -2.48 0.14 -6.10
N LEU A 56 -1.27 0.68 -5.87
CA LEU A 56 -0.95 1.28 -4.57
C LEU A 56 -1.84 2.49 -4.28
N ASN A 57 -2.16 3.31 -5.28
CA ASN A 57 -3.07 4.45 -5.10
C ASN A 57 -4.48 4.01 -4.67
N GLU A 58 -5.00 2.90 -5.21
CA GLU A 58 -6.29 2.35 -4.80
C GLU A 58 -6.31 1.96 -3.31
N CYS A 59 -5.26 1.30 -2.81
CA CYS A 59 -5.15 0.94 -1.40
C CYS A 59 -4.98 2.18 -0.51
N ILE A 60 -4.12 3.12 -0.92
CA ILE A 60 -3.78 4.31 -0.12
C ILE A 60 -4.95 5.29 -0.03
N ALA A 61 -5.74 5.43 -1.10
CA ALA A 61 -6.95 6.25 -1.07
C ALA A 61 -7.97 5.73 -0.04
N GLN A 62 -8.11 4.42 0.08
CA GLN A 62 -8.99 3.80 1.08
C GLN A 62 -8.44 3.96 2.50
N ALA A 63 -7.14 3.70 2.70
CA ALA A 63 -6.48 3.93 3.99
C ALA A 63 -6.57 5.39 4.44
N LEU A 64 -6.40 6.35 3.52
CA LEU A 64 -6.53 7.77 3.81
C LEU A 64 -7.93 8.12 4.32
N ASN A 65 -8.96 7.55 3.70
CA ASN A 65 -10.34 7.71 4.16
C ASN A 65 -10.55 7.11 5.56
N ALA A 66 -10.01 5.92 5.83
CA ALA A 66 -10.07 5.29 7.15
C ALA A 66 -9.37 6.11 8.25
N LEU A 67 -8.29 6.82 7.90
CA LEU A 67 -7.57 7.75 8.79
C LEU A 67 -8.27 9.11 8.97
N GLY A 68 -9.49 9.29 8.46
CA GLY A 68 -10.23 10.55 8.55
C GLY A 68 -9.79 11.61 7.54
N GLY A 69 -9.07 11.21 6.48
CA GLY A 69 -8.66 12.08 5.37
C GLY A 69 -7.32 12.77 5.58
N ALA A 70 -6.91 13.56 4.57
CA ALA A 70 -5.63 14.26 4.52
C ALA A 70 -5.48 15.40 5.54
N ASP A 71 -6.52 15.75 6.30
CA ASP A 71 -6.45 16.80 7.32
C ASP A 71 -6.03 16.26 8.70
N THR A 72 -5.96 14.95 8.88
CA THR A 72 -5.42 14.35 10.11
C THR A 72 -3.89 14.31 10.08
N VAL A 73 -3.26 14.20 11.25
CA VAL A 73 -1.79 14.09 11.33
C VAL A 73 -1.31 12.84 10.59
N LEU A 74 -2.01 11.71 10.76
CA LEU A 74 -1.68 10.46 10.10
C LEU A 74 -1.94 10.52 8.60
N GLY A 75 -3.09 11.05 8.18
CA GLY A 75 -3.43 11.18 6.76
C GLY A 75 -2.46 12.09 5.99
N ARG A 76 -1.98 13.18 6.59
CA ARG A 76 -0.95 14.04 5.98
C ARG A 76 0.36 13.31 5.74
N GLU A 77 0.85 12.58 6.75
CA GLU A 77 2.12 11.86 6.61
C GLU A 77 1.98 10.72 5.59
N LEU A 78 0.86 9.99 5.60
CA LEU A 78 0.57 8.97 4.59
C LEU A 78 0.64 9.53 3.17
N LEU A 79 -0.01 10.67 2.91
CA LEU A 79 -0.04 11.29 1.60
C LEU A 79 1.36 11.77 1.16
N LYS A 80 2.14 12.34 2.09
CA LYS A 80 3.52 12.76 1.83
C LYS A 80 4.38 11.56 1.41
N LEU A 81 4.39 10.48 2.19
CA LEU A 81 5.16 9.28 1.87
C LEU A 81 4.70 8.62 0.55
N PHE A 82 3.39 8.63 0.29
CA PHE A 82 2.86 8.10 -0.95
C PHE A 82 3.20 8.98 -2.16
N THR A 83 3.36 10.29 -1.97
CA THR A 83 3.81 11.19 -3.03
C THR A 83 5.22 10.81 -3.51
N ASP A 84 6.12 10.43 -2.60
CA ASP A 84 7.47 9.97 -2.96
C ASP A 84 7.41 8.67 -3.80
N VAL A 85 6.46 7.77 -3.51
CA VAL A 85 6.18 6.57 -4.31
C VAL A 85 5.66 6.92 -5.71
N GLN A 86 4.78 7.92 -5.83
CA GLN A 86 4.24 8.39 -7.12
C GLN A 86 5.29 9.13 -7.97
N GLN A 87 6.29 9.73 -7.34
CA GLN A 87 7.37 10.45 -8.02
C GLN A 87 8.48 9.53 -8.54
N ALA A 88 8.57 8.28 -8.07
CA ALA A 88 9.52 7.31 -8.61
C ALA A 88 9.28 7.11 -10.11
N SER A 89 10.35 7.20 -10.92
CA SER A 89 10.30 7.06 -12.37
C SER A 89 10.77 5.69 -12.87
N SER A 90 11.28 4.86 -11.96
CA SER A 90 11.72 3.49 -12.22
C SER A 90 11.45 2.58 -11.02
N LEU A 91 11.50 1.25 -11.25
CA LEU A 91 11.39 0.27 -10.17
C LEU A 91 12.56 0.34 -9.17
N ASP A 92 13.74 0.76 -9.62
CA ASP A 92 14.90 0.93 -8.74
C ASP A 92 14.71 2.11 -7.78
N GLU A 93 14.18 3.23 -8.30
CA GLU A 93 13.83 4.41 -7.49
C GLU A 93 12.66 4.15 -6.53
N LEU A 94 11.78 3.21 -6.86
CA LEU A 94 10.61 2.85 -6.05
C LEU A 94 10.98 2.14 -4.74
N SER A 95 12.10 1.42 -4.70
CA SER A 95 12.44 0.53 -3.57
C SER A 95 12.48 1.26 -2.21
N THR A 96 13.21 2.38 -2.14
CA THR A 96 13.36 3.17 -0.91
C THR A 96 12.04 3.77 -0.41
N PRO A 97 11.30 4.58 -1.20
CA PRO A 97 10.04 5.17 -0.73
C PRO A 97 8.99 4.10 -0.40
N LEU A 98 9.00 2.96 -1.09
CA LEU A 98 8.10 1.85 -0.79
C LEU A 98 8.39 1.22 0.57
N ILE A 99 9.66 1.06 0.95
CA ILE A 99 10.05 0.55 2.28
C ILE A 99 9.57 1.51 3.37
N THR A 100 9.81 2.80 3.20
CA THR A 100 9.39 3.83 4.17
C THR A 100 7.87 3.86 4.33
N LEU A 101 7.12 3.80 3.22
CA LEU A 101 5.66 3.72 3.24
C LEU A 101 5.16 2.46 3.96
N LYS A 102 5.79 1.31 3.69
CA LYS A 102 5.47 0.03 4.33
C LYS A 102 5.69 0.08 5.84
N ASP A 103 6.81 0.63 6.29
CA ASP A 103 7.13 0.75 7.72
C ASP A 103 6.13 1.68 8.42
N TYR A 104 5.81 2.81 7.80
CA TYR A 104 4.80 3.73 8.33
C TYR A 104 3.43 3.08 8.47
N LEU A 105 2.93 2.42 7.41
CA LEU A 105 1.63 1.74 7.43
C LEU A 105 1.57 0.64 8.50
N LYS A 106 2.67 -0.09 8.70
CA LYS A 106 2.78 -1.12 9.73
C LYS A 106 2.68 -0.54 11.15
N ASP A 107 3.24 0.64 11.37
CA ASP A 107 3.25 1.27 12.70
C ASP A 107 1.88 1.84 13.11
N ILE A 108 1.02 2.13 12.13
CA ILE A 108 -0.31 2.71 12.36
C ILE A 108 -1.46 1.70 12.22
N GLN A 109 -1.15 0.48 11.76
CA GLN A 109 -2.06 -0.66 11.61
C GLN A 109 -2.07 -1.52 12.86
#